data_AF-A0A938WBA3-F1
#
_entry.id   AF-A0A938WBA3-F1
#
_cell.length_a   1.000
_cell.length_b   1.000
_cell.length_c   1.000
_cell.angle_alpha   90.00
_cell.angle_beta   90.00
_cell.angle_gamma   90.00
#
_symmetry.space_group_name_H-M   'P 1'
#
loop_
_entity.id
_entity.type
_entity.pdbx_description
1 polymer ?
#
loop_
_entity_poly.entity_id
_entity_poly.type
_entity_poly.pdbx_seq_one_letter_code
_entity_poly.pdbx_strand_id
1 'polypeptide(L)'
;MPLVRSLRQAGYTVLFAKPPVQGAYGATNARKKMVWLAPITVELGIARQALIHEAVHAAQGCPKGKLTTIGWSYGLLPVVEREMKGVLYRNYPHAKHDVEREAFMMQGHPKAFELIAAALKQRCR
;
A
#
# COMPACT_ATOMS: atom_id res chain seq x y z
N MET A 1 -8.36 -10.29 10.13
CA MET A 1 -7.86 -9.03 9.52
C MET A 1 -8.89 -8.45 8.55
N PRO A 2 -9.58 -7.34 8.89
CA PRO A 2 -10.60 -6.74 8.02
C PRO A 2 -10.05 -6.34 6.64
N LEU A 3 -8.79 -5.89 6.57
CA LEU A 3 -8.19 -5.41 5.33
C LEU A 3 -7.88 -6.53 4.32
N VAL A 4 -7.36 -7.68 4.77
CA VAL A 4 -7.17 -8.86 3.92
C VAL A 4 -8.50 -9.35 3.33
N ARG A 5 -9.57 -9.32 4.13
CA ARG A 5 -10.92 -9.65 3.64
C ARG A 5 -11.36 -8.67 2.55
N SER A 6 -11.12 -7.38 2.75
CA SER A 6 -11.49 -6.33 1.77
C SER A 6 -10.72 -6.49 0.45
N LEU A 7 -9.42 -6.81 0.52
CA LEU A 7 -8.61 -7.13 -0.66
C LEU A 7 -9.17 -8.34 -1.42
N ARG A 8 -9.49 -9.42 -0.70
CA ARG A 8 -10.09 -10.63 -1.31
C ARG A 8 -11.44 -10.32 -1.96
N GLN A 9 -12.28 -9.50 -1.32
CA GLN A 9 -13.56 -9.06 -1.89
C GLN A 9 -13.39 -8.19 -3.14
N ALA A 10 -12.29 -7.43 -3.25
CA ALA A 10 -11.91 -6.71 -4.47
C ALA A 10 -11.27 -7.60 -5.56
N GLY A 11 -11.18 -8.90 -5.31
CA GLY A 11 -10.63 -9.91 -6.22
C GLY A 11 -9.12 -10.11 -6.13
N TYR A 12 -8.46 -9.61 -5.08
CA TYR A 12 -7.03 -9.82 -4.86
C TYR A 12 -6.74 -11.14 -4.15
N THR A 13 -5.74 -11.86 -4.65
CA THR A 13 -5.09 -12.94 -3.91
C THR A 13 -4.00 -12.35 -3.02
N VAL A 14 -4.08 -12.65 -1.71
CA VAL A 14 -3.11 -12.17 -0.72
C VAL A 14 -2.26 -13.36 -0.26
N LEU A 15 -0.96 -13.28 -0.51
CA LEU A 15 0.02 -14.32 -0.22
C LEU A 15 0.98 -13.87 0.87
N PHE A 16 1.15 -14.72 1.88
CA PHE A 16 2.17 -14.53 2.91
C PHE A 16 3.42 -15.31 2.51
N ALA A 17 4.18 -14.73 1.58
CA ALA A 17 5.32 -15.35 0.92
C ALA A 17 6.30 -14.28 0.43
N LYS A 18 7.52 -14.69 0.08
CA LYS A 18 8.54 -13.80 -0.47
C LYS A 18 8.00 -13.08 -1.73
N PRO A 19 8.01 -11.73 -1.78
CA PRO A 19 7.58 -11.00 -2.96
C PRO A 19 8.47 -11.28 -4.18
N PRO A 20 7.94 -11.19 -5.40
CA PRO A 20 8.72 -11.29 -6.65
C PRO A 20 9.52 -10.02 -6.95
N VAL A 21 9.97 -9.31 -5.90
CA VAL A 21 10.78 -8.10 -5.95
C VAL A 21 11.89 -8.26 -4.91
N GLN A 22 13.14 -8.24 -5.36
CA GLN A 22 14.29 -8.48 -4.49
C GLN A 22 14.39 -7.41 -3.39
N GLY A 23 14.56 -7.84 -2.14
CA GLY A 23 14.69 -6.95 -0.99
C GLY A 23 13.38 -6.32 -0.49
N ALA A 24 12.24 -6.57 -1.14
CA ALA A 24 10.97 -5.98 -0.74
C ALA A 24 10.29 -6.76 0.39
N TYR A 25 9.68 -6.03 1.32
CA TYR A 25 8.86 -6.60 2.41
C TYR A 25 7.41 -6.87 1.99
N GLY A 26 6.93 -6.17 0.96
CA GLY A 26 5.62 -6.34 0.34
C GLY A 26 5.72 -6.08 -1.15
N ALA A 27 4.73 -6.55 -1.91
CA ALA A 27 4.55 -6.10 -3.29
C ALA A 27 3.10 -6.24 -3.70
N THR A 28 2.66 -5.37 -4.61
CA THR A 28 1.34 -5.44 -5.23
C THR A 28 1.48 -5.45 -6.73
N ASN A 29 0.85 -6.43 -7.36
CA ASN A 29 0.62 -6.44 -8.79
C ASN A 29 -0.88 -6.21 -9.03
N ALA A 30 -1.26 -4.95 -9.22
CA ALA A 30 -2.65 -4.58 -9.43
C ALA A 30 -3.26 -5.19 -10.69
N ARG A 31 -2.48 -5.32 -11.78
CA ARG A 31 -2.94 -5.93 -13.03
C ARG A 31 -3.29 -7.41 -12.84
N LYS A 32 -2.47 -8.16 -12.10
CA LYS A 32 -2.71 -9.59 -11.80
C LYS A 32 -3.58 -9.80 -10.56
N LYS A 33 -4.00 -8.73 -9.88
CA LYS A 33 -4.69 -8.74 -8.58
C LYS A 33 -3.98 -9.63 -7.54
N MET A 34 -2.69 -9.40 -7.36
CA MET A 34 -1.86 -10.14 -6.39
C MET A 34 -1.24 -9.19 -5.37
N VAL A 35 -1.25 -9.58 -4.10
CA VAL A 35 -0.54 -8.90 -3.01
C VAL A 35 0.33 -9.93 -2.30
N TRP A 36 1.61 -9.60 -2.13
CA TRP A 36 2.55 -10.38 -1.34
C TRP A 36 2.95 -9.61 -0.09
N LEU A 37 3.07 -10.34 1.01
CA LEU A 37 3.63 -9.85 2.26
C LEU A 37 4.68 -10.85 2.74
N ALA A 38 5.92 -10.40 2.88
CA ALA A 38 7.02 -11.25 3.29
C ALA A 38 6.84 -11.73 4.75
N PRO A 39 7.03 -13.02 5.05
CA PRO A 39 6.84 -13.53 6.41
C PRO A 39 7.65 -12.83 7.50
N ILE A 40 8.89 -12.45 7.17
CA ILE A 40 9.81 -11.71 8.05
C ILE A 40 9.23 -10.40 8.60
N THR A 41 8.22 -9.82 7.95
CA THR A 41 7.59 -8.57 8.42
C THR A 41 6.89 -8.72 9.77
N VAL A 42 6.48 -9.93 10.15
CA VAL A 42 5.89 -10.20 11.47
C VAL A 42 6.96 -10.15 12.55
N GLU A 43 8.09 -10.81 12.32
CA GLU A 43 9.24 -10.81 13.24
C GLU A 43 9.81 -9.39 13.44
N LEU A 44 9.84 -8.60 12.37
CA LEU A 44 10.27 -7.20 12.40
C LEU A 44 9.21 -6.24 12.97
N GLY A 45 8.00 -6.71 13.29
CA GLY A 45 6.93 -5.85 13.83
C GLY A 45 6.34 -4.83 12.83
N ILE A 46 6.58 -5.01 11.52
CA ILE A 46 6.17 -4.07 10.46
C ILE A 46 5.08 -4.63 9.53
N ALA A 47 4.56 -5.83 9.80
CA ALA A 47 3.57 -6.51 8.96
C ALA A 47 2.31 -5.66 8.71
N ARG A 48 1.83 -4.93 9.72
CA ARG A 48 0.65 -4.06 9.58
C ARG A 48 0.90 -2.94 8.58
N GLN A 49 2.03 -2.27 8.70
CA GLN A 49 2.42 -1.12 7.90
C GLN A 49 2.68 -1.56 6.46
N ALA A 50 3.36 -2.70 6.25
CA ALA A 50 3.55 -3.26 4.93
C ALA A 50 2.22 -3.68 4.28
N LEU A 51 1.33 -4.35 5.01
CA LEU A 51 -0.01 -4.69 4.49
C LEU A 51 -0.81 -3.46 4.09
N ILE A 52 -0.77 -2.39 4.90
CA ILE A 52 -1.45 -1.13 4.57
C ILE A 52 -0.92 -0.57 3.25
N HIS A 53 0.40 -0.46 3.13
CA HIS A 53 1.06 0.10 1.95
C HIS A 53 0.64 -0.65 0.68
N GLU A 54 0.73 -1.97 0.70
CA GLU A 54 0.31 -2.80 -0.44
C GLU A 54 -1.20 -2.71 -0.72
N ALA A 55 -2.03 -2.60 0.31
CA ALA A 55 -3.47 -2.43 0.11
C ALA A 55 -3.83 -1.07 -0.52
N VAL A 56 -3.05 -0.02 -0.24
CA VAL A 56 -3.19 1.27 -0.93
C VAL A 56 -2.86 1.11 -2.41
N HIS A 57 -1.75 0.46 -2.75
CA HIS A 57 -1.41 0.17 -4.15
C HIS A 57 -2.46 -0.68 -4.86
N ALA A 58 -3.09 -1.62 -4.16
CA ALA A 58 -4.21 -2.40 -4.71
C ALA A 58 -5.39 -1.49 -5.09
N ALA A 59 -5.75 -0.53 -4.24
CA ALA A 59 -6.82 0.43 -4.54
C ALA A 59 -6.43 1.44 -5.64
N GLN A 60 -5.20 1.96 -5.60
CA GLN A 60 -4.63 2.88 -6.59
C GLN A 60 -4.57 2.25 -7.99
N GLY A 61 -4.28 0.95 -8.06
CA GLY A 61 -4.20 0.22 -9.30
C GLY A 61 -5.55 -0.11 -9.95
N CYS A 62 -6.66 0.01 -9.21
CA CYS A 62 -7.98 -0.26 -9.77
C CYS A 62 -8.53 0.94 -10.57
N PRO A 63 -9.32 0.68 -11.65
CA PRO A 63 -9.66 -0.64 -12.19
C PRO A 63 -8.65 -1.16 -13.24
N LYS A 64 -7.76 -0.30 -13.77
CA LYS A 64 -6.99 -0.58 -15.00
C LYS A 64 -5.66 -1.32 -14.79
N GLY A 65 -5.29 -1.63 -13.55
CA GLY A 65 -4.00 -2.20 -13.18
C GLY A 65 -2.82 -1.22 -13.22
N LYS A 66 -3.05 0.07 -13.52
CA LYS A 66 -2.05 1.14 -13.47
C LYS A 66 -2.28 1.98 -12.22
N LEU A 67 -1.23 2.15 -11.41
CA LEU A 67 -1.31 2.94 -10.20
C LEU A 67 -1.62 4.40 -10.53
N THR A 68 -2.67 4.93 -9.93
CA THR A 68 -2.99 6.36 -9.89
C THR A 68 -3.36 6.73 -8.48
N THR A 69 -3.12 7.99 -8.11
CA THR A 69 -3.48 8.50 -6.79
C THR A 69 -4.98 8.36 -6.52
N ILE A 70 -5.33 8.20 -5.24
CA ILE A 70 -6.71 8.23 -4.77
C ILE A 70 -7.15 9.67 -4.51
N GLY A 71 -6.22 10.57 -4.20
CA GLY A 71 -6.45 11.97 -3.84
C GLY A 71 -6.38 12.20 -2.33
N TRP A 72 -5.72 11.32 -1.58
CA TRP A 72 -5.60 11.48 -0.13
C TRP A 72 -4.52 12.49 0.22
N SER A 73 -4.88 13.40 1.13
CA SER A 73 -3.95 14.34 1.74
C SER A 73 -4.34 14.50 3.21
N TYR A 74 -3.41 14.19 4.11
CA TYR A 74 -3.58 14.35 5.54
C TYR A 74 -2.43 15.18 6.08
N GLY A 75 -2.71 16.00 7.10
CA GLY A 75 -1.69 16.73 7.82
C GLY A 75 -0.76 15.73 8.52
N LEU A 76 0.48 15.63 8.04
CA LEU A 76 1.55 14.91 8.70
C LEU A 76 2.33 15.87 9.60
N LEU A 77 2.87 15.34 10.70
CA LEU A 77 3.85 16.10 11.47
C LEU A 77 5.06 16.41 10.57
N PRO A 78 5.67 17.60 10.64
CA PRO A 78 6.77 17.99 9.76
C PRO A 78 7.96 17.02 9.75
N VAL A 79 8.24 16.37 10.89
CA VAL A 79 9.29 15.34 11.00
C VAL A 79 8.96 14.09 10.17
N VAL A 80 7.71 13.62 10.23
CA VAL A 80 7.24 12.45 9.47
C VAL A 80 7.26 12.76 7.98
N GLU A 81 6.84 13.97 7.59
CA GLU A 81 6.86 14.41 6.20
C GLU A 81 8.29 14.45 5.65
N ARG A 82 9.25 14.94 6.44
CA ARG A 82 10.67 15.00 6.06
C ARG A 82 11.26 13.60 5.87
N GLU A 83 11.02 12.70 6.81
CA GLU A 83 11.50 11.31 6.71
C GLU A 83 10.89 10.60 5.49
N MET A 84 9.58 10.75 5.29
CA MET A 84 8.89 10.22 4.12
C MET A 84 9.50 10.75 2.82
N LYS A 85 9.71 12.08 2.70
CA LYS A 85 10.40 12.68 1.55
C LYS A 85 11.77 12.04 1.34
N GLY A 86 12.58 11.92 2.40
CA GLY A 86 13.89 11.28 2.33
C GLY A 86 13.85 9.84 1.81
N VAL A 87 12.84 9.05 2.20
CA VAL A 87 12.63 7.69 1.68
C VAL A 87 12.23 7.70 0.20
N LEU A 88 11.31 8.61 -0.19
CA LEU A 88 10.83 8.74 -1.57
C LEU A 88 11.96 9.10 -2.54
N TYR A 89 12.77 10.10 -2.21
CA TYR A 89 13.88 10.56 -3.04
C TYR A 89 14.98 9.50 -3.23
N ARG A 90 15.23 8.67 -2.21
CA ARG A 90 16.29 7.65 -2.25
C ARG A 90 15.88 6.37 -2.99
N ASN A 91 14.62 5.96 -2.87
CA ASN A 91 14.20 4.62 -3.25
C ASN A 91 13.23 4.58 -4.44
N TYR A 92 12.68 5.71 -4.86
CA TYR A 92 11.64 5.75 -5.88
C TYR A 92 11.91 6.80 -6.97
N PRO A 93 11.64 6.49 -8.25
CA PRO A 93 11.64 7.48 -9.32
C PRO A 93 10.63 8.60 -9.05
N HIS A 94 10.96 9.84 -9.42
CA HIS A 94 10.09 11.01 -9.23
C HIS A 94 8.65 10.81 -9.72
N ALA A 95 8.47 10.14 -10.86
CA ALA A 95 7.14 9.87 -11.43
C ALA A 95 6.24 9.01 -10.53
N LYS A 96 6.78 8.34 -9.51
CA LYS A 96 6.02 7.53 -8.55
C LYS A 96 5.81 8.22 -7.21
N HIS A 97 6.44 9.37 -6.96
CA HIS A 97 6.47 9.99 -5.62
C HIS A 97 5.08 10.21 -5.05
N ASP A 98 4.12 10.71 -5.82
CA ASP A 98 2.76 10.96 -5.30
C ASP A 98 1.99 9.69 -4.93
N VAL A 99 2.14 8.64 -5.73
CA VAL A 99 1.50 7.34 -5.47
C VAL A 99 2.07 6.71 -4.19
N GLU A 100 3.39 6.71 -4.08
CA GLU A 100 4.10 6.19 -2.92
C GLU A 100 3.82 7.03 -1.67
N ARG A 101 3.76 8.36 -1.80
CA ARG A 101 3.43 9.30 -0.72
C ARG A 101 2.09 8.96 -0.07
N GLU A 102 1.06 8.69 -0.85
CA GLU A 102 -0.23 8.26 -0.31
C GLU A 102 -0.12 6.94 0.45
N ALA A 103 0.63 5.97 -0.09
CA ALA A 103 0.82 4.67 0.56
C ALA A 103 1.56 4.81 1.90
N PHE A 104 2.65 5.58 1.94
CA PHE A 104 3.41 5.88 3.17
C PHE A 104 2.56 6.61 4.22
N MET A 105 1.83 7.64 3.80
CA MET A 105 0.95 8.41 4.68
C MET A 105 -0.08 7.53 5.38
N MET A 106 -0.63 6.54 4.69
CA MET A 106 -1.65 5.65 5.24
C MET A 106 -1.11 4.66 6.29
N GLN A 107 0.19 4.34 6.27
CA GLN A 107 0.78 3.37 7.22
C GLN A 107 0.59 3.79 8.69
N GLY A 108 0.59 5.11 8.95
CA GLY A 108 0.35 5.69 10.27
C GLY A 108 -1.09 6.16 10.52
N HIS A 109 -1.99 6.11 9.53
CA HIS A 109 -3.33 6.69 9.68
C HIS A 109 -4.23 5.82 10.59
N PRO A 110 -4.92 6.39 11.59
CA PRO A 110 -5.72 5.62 12.56
C PRO A 110 -6.87 4.86 11.91
N LYS A 111 -7.50 5.46 10.88
CA LYS A 111 -8.60 4.86 10.11
C LYS A 111 -8.17 4.18 8.81
N ALA A 112 -6.89 3.76 8.71
CA ALA A 112 -6.35 3.28 7.43
C ALA A 112 -7.17 2.15 6.80
N PHE A 113 -7.55 1.16 7.61
CA PHE A 113 -8.28 -0.02 7.12
C PHE A 113 -9.66 0.35 6.55
N GLU A 114 -10.38 1.26 7.19
CA GLU A 114 -11.71 1.72 6.75
C GLU A 114 -11.63 2.48 5.42
N LEU A 115 -10.69 3.43 5.33
CA LEU A 115 -10.50 4.26 4.14
C LEU A 115 -10.06 3.41 2.93
N ILE A 116 -9.13 2.47 3.15
CA ILE A 116 -8.67 1.58 2.08
C ILE A 116 -9.77 0.61 1.66
N ALA A 117 -10.52 0.04 2.59
CA ALA A 117 -11.65 -0.82 2.25
C ALA A 117 -12.71 -0.08 1.42
N ALA A 118 -13.02 1.17 1.77
CA ALA A 118 -13.92 2.02 1.00
C ALA A 118 -13.37 2.31 -0.41
N ALA A 119 -12.08 2.65 -0.53
CA ALA A 119 -11.43 2.90 -1.82
C ALA A 119 -11.41 1.65 -2.72
N LEU A 120 -11.09 0.47 -2.15
CA LEU A 120 -11.16 -0.81 -2.86
C LEU A 120 -12.59 -1.06 -3.39
N LYS A 121 -13.62 -0.88 -2.55
CA LYS A 121 -15.03 -1.06 -2.93
C LYS A 121 -15.49 -0.05 -4.00
N GLN A 122 -14.96 1.16 -3.99
CA GLN A 122 -15.31 2.20 -4.95
C GLN A 122 -14.62 2.00 -6.31
N ARG A 123 -13.34 1.63 -6.30
CA ARG A 123 -12.48 1.65 -7.50
C ARG A 123 -12.35 0.29 -8.19
N CYS A 124 -12.44 -0.81 -7.45
CA CYS A 124 -12.19 -2.17 -7.97
C CYS A 124 -13.46 -2.91 -8.42
N ARG A 125 -14.52 -2.17 -8.76
CA ARG A 125 -15.75 -2.74 -9.32
C ARG A 125 -15.53 -3.21 -10.75
#